data_AF-A0ABD7TLX8-F1
#
_entry.id   AF-A0ABD7TLX8-F1
#
_cell.length_a   1.000
_cell.length_b   1.000
_cell.length_c   1.000
_cell.angle_alpha   90.00
_cell.angle_beta   90.00
_cell.angle_gamma   90.00
#
_symmetry.space_group_name_H-M   'P 1'
#
loop_
_entity.id
_entity.type
_entity.pdbx_description
1 polymer ?
#
loop_
_entity_poly.entity_id
_entity_poly.type
_entity_poly.pdbx_seq_one_letter_code
_entity_poly.pdbx_strand_id
1 'polypeptide(L)'
;MIGEAIQSDTLIALVSQNAVREAVVGRVAGDNSQWTLSIRLGGPTARLIPVRSRREPLRTWASLTAVGRFAEAVGLNRISVEL
;
A
#
# COMPACT_ATOMS: atom_id res chain seq x y z
N MET A 1 -15.14 -9.49 -4.51
CA MET A 1 -14.74 -8.36 -5.37
C MET A 1 -13.66 -7.59 -4.62
N ILE A 2 -12.39 -7.65 -5.02
CA ILE A 2 -11.37 -6.78 -4.42
C ILE A 2 -11.71 -5.37 -4.90
N GLY A 3 -12.26 -4.53 -4.00
CA GLY A 3 -12.60 -3.14 -4.32
C GLY A 3 -11.39 -2.41 -4.91
N GLU A 4 -11.65 -1.36 -5.71
CA GLU A 4 -10.66 -0.55 -6.43
C GLU A 4 -9.28 -0.52 -5.76
N ALA A 5 -8.34 -1.35 -6.23
CA ALA A 5 -6.97 -1.35 -5.75
C ALA A 5 -6.14 -0.36 -6.59
N ILE A 6 -5.23 0.37 -5.95
CA ILE A 6 -4.44 1.40 -6.62
C ILE A 6 -3.26 0.74 -7.31
N GLN A 7 -3.15 0.95 -8.63
CA GLN A 7 -2.01 0.46 -9.40
C GLN A 7 -0.74 1.20 -8.98
N SER A 8 0.39 0.48 -8.95
CA SER A 8 1.69 1.04 -8.52
C SER A 8 2.09 2.33 -9.28
N ASP A 9 1.79 2.45 -10.57
CA ASP A 9 2.07 3.68 -11.34
C ASP A 9 1.19 4.86 -10.89
N THR A 10 -0.08 4.58 -10.59
CA THR A 10 -1.02 5.56 -10.05
C THR A 10 -0.60 6.00 -8.64
N LEU A 11 -0.08 5.08 -7.83
CA LEU A 11 0.47 5.40 -6.52
C LEU A 11 1.58 6.45 -6.61
N ILE A 12 2.51 6.31 -7.57
CA ILE A 12 3.59 7.29 -7.78
C ILE A 12 3.00 8.67 -8.09
N ALA A 13 1.99 8.75 -8.97
CA ALA A 13 1.32 10.01 -9.28
C ALA A 13 0.65 10.63 -8.03
N LEU A 14 -0.04 9.82 -7.22
CA LEU A 14 -0.68 10.26 -5.99
C LEU A 14 0.31 10.75 -4.93
N VAL A 15 1.46 10.08 -4.79
CA VAL A 15 2.55 10.52 -3.91
C VAL A 15 3.12 11.85 -4.40
N SER A 16 3.36 12.00 -5.72
CA SER A 16 3.89 13.24 -6.28
C SER A 16 2.96 14.45 -6.08
N GLN A 17 1.65 14.20 -6.00
CA GLN A 17 0.62 15.22 -5.72
C GLN A 17 0.36 15.43 -4.23
N ASN A 18 1.11 14.76 -3.34
CA ASN A 18 0.90 14.76 -1.90
C ASN A 18 -0.54 14.37 -1.48
N ALA A 19 -1.16 13.49 -2.26
CA ALA A 19 -2.52 13.01 -2.04
C ALA A 19 -2.57 11.85 -1.03
N VAL A 20 -1.45 11.15 -0.81
CA VAL A 20 -1.36 10.07 0.17
C VAL A 20 -1.25 10.65 1.57
N ARG A 21 -2.25 10.37 2.41
CA ARG A 21 -2.29 10.79 3.81
C ARG A 21 -1.61 9.79 4.73
N GLU A 22 -1.90 8.52 4.51
CA GLU A 22 -1.36 7.42 5.30
C GLU A 22 -0.97 6.26 4.37
N ALA A 23 0.13 5.60 4.70
CA ALA A 23 0.53 4.34 4.13
C ALA A 23 0.60 3.32 5.25
N VAL A 24 -0.23 2.29 5.17
CA VAL A 24 -0.40 1.25 6.18
C VAL A 24 0.07 -0.07 5.61
N VAL A 25 0.98 -0.71 6.34
CA VAL A 25 1.51 -2.03 6.02
C VAL A 25 0.92 -3.03 7.01
N GLY A 26 0.29 -4.07 6.49
CA GLY A 26 -0.36 -5.09 7.30
C GLY A 26 -0.16 -6.49 6.75
N ARG A 27 -0.62 -7.49 7.50
CA ARG A 27 -0.65 -8.88 7.02
C ARG A 27 -1.76 -9.10 6.02
N VAL A 28 -1.54 -10.01 5.08
CA VAL A 28 -2.58 -10.43 4.14
C VAL A 28 -3.61 -11.26 4.90
N ALA A 29 -4.89 -10.92 4.78
CA ALA A 29 -5.96 -11.69 5.41
C ALA A 29 -5.94 -13.14 4.90
N GLY A 30 -5.79 -14.10 5.82
CA GLY A 30 -5.68 -15.52 5.50
C GLY A 30 -4.26 -16.00 5.17
N ASP A 31 -3.27 -15.10 5.08
CA ASP A 31 -1.86 -15.45 4.94
C ASP A 31 -0.96 -14.50 5.76
N ASN A 32 -0.73 -14.89 7.01
CA ASN A 32 0.12 -14.15 7.94
C ASN A 32 1.62 -14.19 7.57
N SER A 33 2.02 -14.96 6.55
CA SER A 33 3.41 -14.94 6.07
C SER A 33 3.67 -13.76 5.14
N GLN A 34 2.63 -13.22 4.51
CA GLN A 34 2.74 -12.15 3.53
C GLN A 34 2.34 -10.79 4.08
N TRP A 35 2.95 -9.77 3.50
CA TRP A 35 2.68 -8.37 3.78
C TRP A 35 1.95 -7.73 2.60
N THR A 36 1.12 -6.75 2.89
CA THR A 36 0.48 -5.88 1.90
C THR A 36 0.65 -4.42 2.30
N LEU A 37 0.56 -3.52 1.32
CA LEU A 37 0.56 -2.08 1.49
C LEU A 37 -0.79 -1.54 1.07
N SER A 38 -1.39 -0.72 1.92
CA SER A 38 -2.62 0.01 1.65
C SER A 38 -2.40 1.50 1.90
N ILE A 39 -3.12 2.35 1.18
CA ILE A 39 -3.00 3.80 1.30
C ILE A 39 -4.34 4.45 1.60
N ARG A 40 -4.29 5.55 2.36
CA ARG A 40 -5.42 6.42 2.61
C ARG A 40 -5.24 7.72 1.82
N LEU A 41 -6.22 8.05 0.98
CA LEU A 41 -6.23 9.29 0.20
C LEU A 41 -7.11 10.39 0.82
N GLY A 42 -8.18 9.99 1.52
CA GLY A 42 -9.16 10.91 2.10
C GLY A 42 -8.89 11.27 3.57
N GLY A 43 -9.94 11.75 4.25
CA GLY A 43 -9.90 12.08 5.67
C GLY A 43 -9.69 10.87 6.60
N PRO A 44 -9.63 11.05 7.92
CA PRO A 44 -9.27 10.01 8.90
C PRO A 44 -10.16 8.77 8.92
N THR A 45 -11.36 8.84 8.34
CA THR A 45 -12.32 7.73 8.23
C THR A 45 -12.35 7.11 6.83
N ALA A 46 -11.60 7.65 5.87
CA ALA A 46 -11.54 7.12 4.52
C ALA A 46 -10.97 5.70 4.55
N ARG A 47 -11.55 4.79 3.76
CA ARG A 47 -11.08 3.41 3.67
C ARG A 47 -9.61 3.35 3.26
N LEU A 48 -8.89 2.36 3.79
CA LEU A 48 -7.60 1.98 3.25
C LEU A 48 -7.81 1.28 1.91
N ILE A 49 -7.02 1.70 0.92
CA ILE A 49 -7.10 1.18 -0.44
C ILE A 49 -5.83 0.36 -0.71
N PRO A 50 -5.94 -0.95 -1.01
CA PRO A 50 -4.78 -1.78 -1.23
C PRO A 50 -4.02 -1.38 -2.49
N VAL A 51 -2.71 -1.58 -2.48
CA VAL A 51 -1.84 -1.40 -3.64
C VAL A 51 -1.78 -2.70 -4.43
N ARG A 52 -1.91 -2.59 -5.75
CA ARG A 52 -1.79 -3.70 -6.69
C ARG A 52 -0.62 -3.49 -7.66
N SER A 53 -0.21 -4.57 -8.30
CA SER A 53 0.75 -4.52 -9.40
C SER A 53 0.02 -4.73 -10.74
N ARG A 54 0.73 -4.66 -11.86
CA ARG A 54 0.13 -4.98 -13.17
C ARG A 54 -0.26 -6.44 -13.30
N ARG A 55 0.47 -7.35 -12.62
CA ARG A 55 0.29 -8.80 -12.73
C ARG A 55 -0.51 -9.40 -11.58
N GLU A 56 -0.56 -8.72 -10.44
CA GLU A 56 -1.18 -9.22 -9.22
C GLU A 56 -2.32 -8.30 -8.79
N PRO A 57 -3.52 -8.85 -8.52
CA PRO A 57 -4.68 -8.05 -8.09
C PRO A 57 -4.50 -7.42 -6.71
N LEU A 58 -3.66 -8.03 -5.86
CA LEU A 58 -3.14 -7.49 -4.62
C LEU A 58 -1.64 -7.68 -4.65
N ARG A 59 -0.87 -6.62 -4.44
CA ARG A 59 0.59 -6.75 -4.38
C ARG A 59 0.97 -7.24 -3.00
N THR A 60 1.70 -8.35 -2.93
CA THR A 60 2.17 -8.91 -1.67
C THR A 60 3.69 -8.99 -1.61
N TRP A 61 4.23 -9.03 -0.40
CA TRP A 61 5.66 -9.12 -0.15
C TRP A 61 5.96 -10.18 0.90
N ALA A 62 7.07 -10.89 0.73
CA ALA A 62 7.52 -11.90 1.69
C ALA A 62 8.12 -11.30 2.98
N SER A 63 8.48 -10.02 2.99
CA SER A 63 9.06 -9.36 4.17
C SER A 63 8.71 -7.89 4.26
N LEU A 64 8.62 -7.38 5.49
CA LEU A 64 8.40 -5.96 5.78
C LEU A 64 9.51 -5.08 5.16
N THR A 65 10.74 -5.56 5.15
CA THR A 65 11.87 -4.89 4.51
C THR A 65 11.65 -4.66 3.01
N ALA A 66 11.06 -5.63 2.31
CA ALA A 66 10.75 -5.49 0.89
C ALA A 66 9.63 -4.46 0.66
N VAL A 67 8.66 -4.36 1.58
CA VAL A 67 7.65 -3.30 1.54
C VAL A 67 8.28 -1.93 1.77
N GLY A 68 9.18 -1.79 2.75
CA GLY A 68 9.89 -0.54 3.03
C GLY A 68 10.70 -0.04 1.84
N ARG A 69 11.48 -0.92 1.20
CA ARG A 69 12.22 -0.57 -0.03
C ARG A 69 11.30 -0.11 -1.16
N PHE A 70 10.15 -0.76 -1.32
CA PHE A 70 9.16 -0.33 -2.30
C PHE A 70 8.59 1.04 -1.95
N ALA A 71 8.23 1.27 -0.67
CA ALA A 71 7.69 2.53 -0.18
C ALA A 71 8.66 3.69 -0.41
N GLU A 72 9.94 3.50 -0.09
CA GLU A 72 11.00 4.47 -0.37
C GLU A 72 11.12 4.77 -1.87
N ALA A 73 11.13 3.73 -2.72
CA ALA A 73 11.27 3.87 -4.16
C ALA A 73 10.10 4.65 -4.82
N VAL A 74 8.91 4.61 -4.23
CA VAL A 74 7.74 5.38 -4.71
C VAL A 74 7.59 6.75 -4.02
N GLY A 75 8.45 7.09 -3.07
CA GLY A 75 8.47 8.38 -2.37
C GLY A 75 7.56 8.47 -1.13
N LEU A 76 7.17 7.34 -0.54
CA LEU A 76 6.44 7.34 0.73
C LEU A 76 7.40 7.58 1.90
N ASN A 77 7.24 8.73 2.56
CA ASN A 77 8.13 9.18 3.64
C ASN A 77 7.88 8.51 4.99
N ARG A 78 6.72 7.88 5.16
CA ARG A 78 6.33 7.19 6.41
C ARG A 78 5.38 6.05 6.08
N ILE A 79 5.61 4.92 6.74
CA ILE A 79 4.68 3.79 6.77
C ILE A 79 4.31 3.48 8.22
N SER A 80 3.04 3.17 8.47
CA SER A 80 2.55 2.62 9.72
C SER A 80 2.43 1.11 9.58
N VAL A 81 2.91 0.35 10.55
CA VAL A 81 2.82 -1.11 10.54
C VAL A 81 1.72 -1.55 11.49
N GLU A 82 0.77 -2.33 11.00
CA GLU A 82 -0.31 -2.94 11.76
C GLU A 82 -0.11 -4.46 11.78
N LEU A 83 -0.16 -5.05 12.98
CA LEU A 83 0.08 -6.48 13.24
C LEU A 83 -1.22 -7.21 13.54
#